data_AF-A0A815WW29-F1
#
_entry.id   AF-A0A815WW29-F1
#
_cell.length_a   1.000
_cell.length_b   1.000
_cell.length_c   1.000
_cell.angle_alpha   90.00
_cell.angle_beta   90.00
_cell.angle_gamma   90.00
#
_symmetry.space_group_name_H-M   'P 1'
#
loop_
_entity.id
_entity.type
_entity.pdbx_description
1 polymer ?
#
loop_
_entity_poly.entity_id
_entity_poly.type
_entity_poly.pdbx_seq_one_letter_code
_entity_poly.pdbx_strand_id
1 'polypeptide(L)'
;MAAKINDRSLSYDGSPVHKQSDKGKISPDIFTVQPGGDKRSLTHTAESQRSPTAQRGIGRTVLHGIRSLWATRQTEKDLGKNKDLYVKTTIRELIVYLVFIVILCIITFGMTSSKTYYFTTVLRTIFTERKIIDIGDQPAFDDIASYDDFWGVMSGPVLNGLFPTQWYNGENITKDQVGFVLFENKIIGLPRLRQLRMKNNSCVVHKKFRTMIPDCYAPYSSSKEDRASFGPTNATSKTAWRYQSSSELDGLSDSGLVSRYSGGGYVEDLQRDYSLALAQLDDLKANLWLDRSTRVVFLDFTLYNANINLFCQIKLTVEFPASGGAVPSKSFASVKLIRYVTSMDYFVLACEILFIIFTVYYTVEEVLEIARFKLHYFKTIWNILDVLILLISYICIIFNIYRQVKVSEILDELLNNYNTFSDFEFLSYWQLQFNNVIAFTVFLAWIKANL
;
A
#
# COMPACT_ATOMS: atom_id res chain seq x y z
N MET A 1 5.75 15.54 -43.43
CA MET A 1 4.59 15.98 -44.22
C MET A 1 3.76 16.88 -43.31
N ALA A 2 3.72 18.18 -43.60
CA ALA A 2 3.02 19.18 -42.79
C ALA A 2 1.56 19.33 -43.24
N ALA A 3 0.63 19.53 -42.30
CA ALA A 3 -0.68 20.10 -42.59
C ALA A 3 -1.23 20.87 -41.37
N LYS A 4 -1.38 22.18 -41.58
CA LYS A 4 -2.08 23.22 -40.80
C LYS A 4 -3.57 23.15 -41.10
N ILE A 5 -4.45 23.35 -40.10
CA ILE A 5 -5.78 24.02 -40.18
C ILE A 5 -6.17 24.42 -38.74
N ASN A 6 -6.87 25.51 -38.38
CA ASN A 6 -6.94 26.93 -38.75
C ASN A 6 -7.92 27.53 -37.72
N ASP A 7 -7.55 28.63 -37.08
CA ASP A 7 -8.40 29.39 -36.14
C ASP A 7 -9.47 30.21 -36.88
N ARG A 8 -10.63 30.41 -36.25
CA ARG A 8 -11.51 31.55 -36.54
C ARG A 8 -12.15 32.11 -35.28
N SER A 9 -11.81 33.37 -35.04
CA SER A 9 -12.28 34.36 -34.08
C SER A 9 -13.75 34.76 -34.24
N LEU A 10 -14.37 35.18 -33.13
CA LEU A 10 -15.41 36.23 -33.11
C LEU A 10 -15.14 37.18 -31.95
N SER A 11 -14.99 38.45 -32.31
CA SER A 11 -14.75 39.65 -31.52
C SER A 11 -16.04 40.26 -30.97
N TYR A 12 -15.98 40.90 -29.79
CA TYR A 12 -16.79 42.09 -29.51
C TYR A 12 -15.99 43.08 -28.66
N ASP A 13 -16.12 44.35 -29.06
CA ASP A 13 -15.35 45.53 -28.72
C ASP A 13 -16.10 46.40 -27.68
N GLY A 14 -15.39 47.28 -26.98
CA GLY A 14 -16.01 48.31 -26.12
C GLY A 14 -15.21 48.74 -24.88
N SER A 15 -14.26 49.67 -25.07
CA SER A 15 -13.59 50.48 -24.02
C SER A 15 -14.29 51.86 -23.87
N PRO A 16 -13.74 52.88 -23.16
CA PRO A 16 -13.49 53.02 -21.72
C PRO A 16 -13.94 54.39 -21.16
N VAL A 17 -13.94 54.63 -19.83
CA VAL A 17 -13.83 55.99 -19.26
C VAL A 17 -13.03 56.01 -17.93
N HIS A 18 -12.11 56.97 -17.89
CA HIS A 18 -11.21 57.44 -16.81
C HIS A 18 -11.82 57.72 -15.43
N LYS A 19 -10.97 57.64 -14.38
CA LYS A 19 -10.71 58.77 -13.46
C LYS A 19 -9.40 58.60 -12.67
N GLN A 20 -8.66 59.70 -12.59
CA GLN A 20 -7.39 59.93 -11.87
C GLN A 20 -7.57 61.22 -11.03
N SER A 21 -6.58 61.52 -10.16
CA SER A 21 -6.40 62.67 -9.24
C SER A 21 -6.91 62.47 -7.79
N ASP A 22 -6.21 62.91 -6.73
CA ASP A 22 -5.28 64.05 -6.63
C ASP A 22 -4.27 64.02 -5.46
N LYS A 23 -3.19 64.81 -5.62
CA LYS A 23 -2.21 65.31 -4.61
C LYS A 23 -2.88 66.46 -3.80
N GLY A 24 -2.61 66.83 -2.55
CA GLY A 24 -1.35 67.20 -1.88
C GLY A 24 -1.38 68.69 -1.43
N LYS A 25 -1.11 68.95 -0.13
CA LYS A 25 -0.67 70.20 0.56
C LYS A 25 -1.60 71.42 0.72
N ILE A 26 -1.76 71.85 1.98
CA ILE A 26 -1.77 73.27 2.45
C ILE A 26 -1.06 73.33 3.82
N SER A 27 -0.33 74.42 4.08
CA SER A 27 0.54 74.73 5.25
C SER A 27 0.02 76.03 5.95
N PRO A 28 0.82 76.73 6.78
CA PRO A 28 0.93 76.72 8.25
C PRO A 28 0.34 77.99 8.93
N ASP A 29 0.52 78.14 10.26
CA ASP A 29 0.59 79.38 11.09
C ASP A 29 0.12 79.06 12.54
N ILE A 30 0.65 79.52 13.69
CA ILE A 30 1.25 80.79 14.12
C ILE A 30 2.11 80.60 15.41
N PHE A 31 3.04 81.54 15.59
CA PHE A 31 4.01 81.84 16.65
C PHE A 31 3.43 82.30 18.01
N THR A 32 4.14 82.12 19.14
CA THR A 32 4.70 83.17 20.07
C THR A 32 5.06 82.61 21.49
N VAL A 33 6.35 82.65 21.92
CA VAL A 33 7.09 83.63 22.81
C VAL A 33 6.97 83.28 24.33
N GLN A 34 7.98 82.64 24.98
CA GLN A 34 9.14 83.15 25.78
C GLN A 34 8.82 83.56 27.25
N PRO A 35 9.80 83.82 28.18
CA PRO A 35 11.00 83.06 28.59
C PRO A 35 11.30 83.15 30.13
N GLY A 36 12.46 82.63 30.58
CA GLY A 36 13.13 82.95 31.86
C GLY A 36 13.42 81.71 32.72
N GLY A 37 14.65 81.28 33.02
CA GLY A 37 15.86 81.96 33.52
C GLY A 37 16.09 81.45 34.97
N ASP A 38 17.27 81.19 35.53
CA ASP A 38 18.66 81.15 35.09
C ASP A 38 19.44 80.25 36.11
N LYS A 39 20.47 79.55 35.62
CA LYS A 39 21.71 79.00 36.24
C LYS A 39 21.79 78.57 37.73
N ARG A 40 22.32 77.34 37.92
CA ARG A 40 23.69 77.14 38.48
C ARG A 40 24.29 75.77 38.10
N SER A 41 25.56 75.85 37.72
CA SER A 41 26.45 74.82 37.19
C SER A 41 27.06 73.96 38.30
N LEU A 42 27.30 72.67 37.99
CA LEU A 42 28.54 71.94 38.29
C LEU A 42 28.56 70.62 37.47
N THR A 43 29.30 70.62 36.37
CA THR A 43 29.81 69.43 35.64
C THR A 43 30.89 68.74 36.50
N HIS A 44 31.19 67.43 36.47
CA HIS A 44 31.27 66.33 35.49
C HIS A 44 31.06 65.02 36.30
N THR A 45 30.68 63.82 35.84
CA THR A 45 31.07 63.03 34.65
C THR A 45 30.20 61.76 34.63
N ALA A 46 29.73 61.38 33.44
CA ALA A 46 29.25 60.07 32.97
C ALA A 46 28.85 58.95 33.97
N GLU A 47 27.56 58.57 33.97
CA GLU A 47 27.14 57.15 33.97
C GLU A 47 25.68 56.99 33.49
N SER A 48 25.46 56.01 32.63
CA SER A 48 24.23 55.76 31.86
C SER A 48 23.11 55.19 32.75
N GLN A 49 21.99 55.91 32.90
CA GLN A 49 20.74 55.37 33.43
C GLN A 49 19.94 54.68 32.31
N ARG A 50 19.83 53.34 32.39
CA ARG A 50 18.77 52.56 31.71
C ARG A 50 17.59 52.39 32.66
N SER A 51 16.42 52.85 32.22
CA SER A 51 15.10 52.52 32.77
C SER A 51 14.75 51.03 32.53
N PRO A 52 13.96 50.38 33.39
CA PRO A 52 13.62 48.98 33.23
C PRO A 52 12.54 48.80 32.14
N THR A 53 12.99 48.20 31.06
CA THR A 53 12.31 47.45 30.00
C THR A 53 10.84 47.05 30.23
N ALA A 54 9.96 47.70 29.47
CA ALA A 54 8.70 47.15 28.98
C ALA A 54 8.97 46.02 27.97
N GLN A 55 9.41 44.85 28.45
CA GLN A 55 9.71 43.70 27.58
C GLN A 55 9.38 42.35 28.23
N ARG A 56 8.47 42.34 29.23
CA ARG A 56 8.02 41.11 29.93
C ARG A 56 6.58 40.68 29.60
N GLY A 57 5.83 41.45 28.80
CA GLY A 57 4.42 41.18 28.48
C GLY A 57 4.21 40.13 27.39
N ILE A 58 4.84 40.31 26.23
CA ILE A 58 4.57 39.49 25.03
C ILE A 58 4.98 38.02 25.25
N GLY A 59 6.14 37.77 25.85
CA GLY A 59 6.59 36.41 26.15
C GLY A 59 5.66 35.68 27.13
N ARG A 60 5.10 36.37 28.12
CA ARG A 60 4.11 35.80 29.05
C ARG A 60 2.77 35.54 28.37
N THR A 61 2.29 36.41 27.49
CA THR A 61 1.03 36.22 26.75
C THR A 61 1.13 35.09 25.73
N VAL A 62 2.26 34.95 25.04
CA VAL A 62 2.54 33.81 24.15
C VAL A 62 2.69 32.52 24.94
N LEU A 63 3.39 32.53 26.08
CA LEU A 63 3.45 31.36 26.99
C LEU A 63 2.07 31.00 27.54
N HIS A 64 1.21 31.98 27.85
CA HIS A 64 -0.16 31.76 28.30
C HIS A 64 -1.03 31.19 27.18
N GLY A 65 -0.87 31.66 25.95
CA GLY A 65 -1.54 31.13 24.77
C GLY A 65 -1.15 29.69 24.49
N ILE A 66 0.15 29.37 24.56
CA ILE A 66 0.68 28.00 24.45
C ILE A 66 0.14 27.13 25.59
N ARG A 67 0.21 27.60 26.84
CA ARG A 67 -0.29 26.84 28.01
C ARG A 67 -1.81 26.62 28.00
N SER A 68 -2.58 27.57 27.45
CA SER A 68 -4.01 27.44 27.21
C SER A 68 -4.34 26.42 26.12
N LEU A 69 -3.52 26.36 25.07
CA LEU A 69 -3.62 25.37 23.98
C LEU A 69 -3.38 23.94 24.46
N TRP A 70 -2.49 23.76 25.45
CA TRP A 70 -2.14 22.47 26.07
C TRP A 70 -2.92 22.16 27.36
N ALA A 71 -3.87 23.00 27.75
CA ALA A 71 -4.72 22.73 28.90
C ALA A 71 -5.81 21.74 28.50
N THR A 72 -5.75 20.52 29.04
CA THR A 72 -6.77 19.48 28.88
C THR A 72 -7.71 19.47 30.08
N ARG A 73 -8.90 18.88 29.90
CA ARG A 73 -9.85 18.65 31.00
C ARG A 73 -9.21 17.92 32.19
N GLN A 74 -8.26 17.00 31.96
CA GLN A 74 -7.60 16.25 33.04
C GLN A 74 -6.47 17.05 33.70
N THR A 75 -5.80 17.95 32.97
CA THR A 75 -4.59 18.64 33.47
C THR A 75 -4.88 19.90 34.28
N GLU A 76 -6.06 20.50 34.14
CA GLU A 76 -6.37 21.80 34.75
C GLU A 76 -7.03 21.66 36.15
N LYS A 77 -6.28 22.02 37.20
CA LYS A 77 -6.70 21.89 38.62
C LYS A 77 -7.85 22.81 39.03
N ASP A 78 -8.18 23.82 38.22
CA ASP A 78 -9.15 24.88 38.53
C ASP A 78 -10.52 24.68 37.84
N LEU A 79 -10.71 23.57 37.11
CA LEU A 79 -11.92 23.30 36.32
C LEU A 79 -13.19 23.17 37.20
N GLY A 80 -13.05 22.76 38.45
CA GLY A 80 -14.15 22.70 39.43
C GLY A 80 -14.65 24.07 39.92
N LYS A 81 -13.89 25.15 39.69
CA LYS A 81 -14.25 26.51 40.14
C LYS A 81 -14.90 27.37 39.06
N ASN A 82 -14.60 27.12 37.78
CA ASN A 82 -15.10 27.91 36.64
C ASN A 82 -15.80 27.02 35.60
N LYS A 83 -17.14 26.94 35.68
CA LYS A 83 -17.97 26.17 34.73
C LYS A 83 -17.78 26.60 33.27
N ASP A 84 -17.57 27.90 33.02
CA ASP A 84 -17.35 28.42 31.67
C ASP A 84 -16.05 27.93 31.03
N LEU A 85 -15.00 27.75 31.86
CA LEU A 85 -13.70 27.24 31.40
C LEU A 85 -13.81 25.75 31.08
N TYR A 86 -14.49 24.97 31.94
CA TYR A 86 -14.80 23.56 31.68
C TYR A 86 -15.50 23.39 30.31
N VAL A 87 -16.59 24.13 30.09
CA VAL A 87 -17.39 24.04 28.87
C VAL A 87 -16.58 24.42 27.63
N LYS A 88 -15.81 25.53 27.68
CA LYS A 88 -14.97 25.95 26.54
C LYS A 88 -13.88 24.94 26.20
N THR A 89 -13.20 24.39 27.21
CA THR A 89 -12.15 23.37 27.00
C THR A 89 -12.74 22.08 26.42
N THR A 90 -13.86 21.60 26.95
CA THR A 90 -14.53 20.39 26.45
C THR A 90 -15.05 20.56 25.01
N ILE A 91 -15.66 21.70 24.68
CA ILE A 91 -16.12 21.96 23.31
C ILE A 91 -14.94 22.02 22.34
N ARG A 92 -13.83 22.64 22.74
CA ARG A 92 -12.62 22.70 21.91
C ARG A 92 -12.06 21.30 21.65
N GLU A 93 -11.87 20.49 22.70
CA GLU A 93 -11.41 19.10 22.58
C GLU A 93 -12.31 18.29 21.65
N LEU A 94 -13.64 18.43 21.79
CA LEU A 94 -14.61 17.75 20.94
C LEU A 94 -14.48 18.17 19.47
N ILE A 95 -14.36 19.46 19.17
CA ILE A 95 -14.21 19.96 17.79
C ILE A 95 -12.91 19.43 17.17
N VAL A 96 -11.80 19.50 17.90
CA VAL A 96 -10.49 18.99 17.45
C VAL A 96 -10.57 17.49 17.16
N TYR A 97 -11.26 16.73 18.02
CA TYR A 97 -11.47 15.30 17.84
C TYR A 97 -12.38 14.95 16.65
N LEU A 98 -13.46 15.70 16.45
CA LEU A 98 -14.35 15.53 15.29
C LEU A 98 -13.61 15.80 13.98
N VAL A 99 -12.80 16.85 13.91
CA VAL A 99 -11.96 17.13 12.73
C VAL A 99 -10.98 15.99 12.48
N PHE A 100 -10.34 15.46 13.54
CA PHE A 100 -9.46 14.30 13.43
C PHE A 100 -10.18 13.06 12.86
N ILE A 101 -11.38 12.75 13.35
CA ILE A 101 -12.19 11.63 12.83
C ILE A 101 -12.53 11.84 11.36
N VAL A 102 -12.93 13.05 10.97
CA VAL A 102 -13.25 13.35 9.57
C VAL A 102 -12.03 13.13 8.67
N ILE A 103 -10.86 13.58 9.09
CA ILE A 103 -9.61 13.36 8.34
C ILE A 103 -9.29 11.87 8.23
N LEU A 104 -9.39 11.13 9.33
CA LEU A 104 -9.15 9.69 9.35
C LEU A 104 -10.11 8.95 8.41
N CYS A 105 -11.39 9.34 8.39
CA CYS A 105 -12.39 8.83 7.45
C CYS A 105 -12.01 9.16 6.00
N ILE A 106 -11.61 10.39 5.69
CA ILE A 106 -11.20 10.79 4.33
C ILE A 106 -10.01 9.95 3.86
N ILE A 107 -9.00 9.74 4.71
CA ILE A 107 -7.83 8.90 4.35
C ILE A 107 -8.25 7.45 4.11
N THR A 108 -9.11 6.90 4.97
CA THR A 108 -9.56 5.49 4.88
C THR A 108 -10.43 5.25 3.65
N PHE A 109 -11.48 6.06 3.47
CA PHE A 109 -12.42 5.91 2.38
C PHE A 109 -11.85 6.43 1.05
N GLY A 110 -10.96 7.43 1.08
CA GLY A 110 -10.28 7.95 -0.11
C GLY A 110 -9.40 6.92 -0.80
N MET A 111 -8.87 5.93 -0.06
CA MET A 111 -8.14 4.80 -0.63
C MET A 111 -9.04 3.67 -1.14
N THR A 112 -10.31 3.63 -0.73
CA THR A 112 -11.22 2.51 -1.00
C THR A 112 -12.17 2.87 -2.12
N SER A 113 -12.09 2.18 -3.26
CA SER A 113 -12.99 2.39 -4.40
C SER A 113 -13.85 1.16 -4.67
N SER A 114 -15.11 1.37 -5.05
CA SER A 114 -15.98 0.30 -5.57
C SER A 114 -15.37 -0.38 -6.81
N LYS A 115 -14.55 0.34 -7.57
CA LYS A 115 -13.83 -0.20 -8.74
C LYS A 115 -12.92 -1.38 -8.38
N THR A 116 -12.31 -1.36 -7.19
CA THR A 116 -11.43 -2.44 -6.70
C THR A 116 -12.17 -3.77 -6.59
N TYR A 117 -13.44 -3.74 -6.15
CA TYR A 117 -14.27 -4.95 -6.04
C TYR A 117 -14.55 -5.57 -7.42
N TYR A 118 -15.03 -4.76 -8.37
CA TYR A 118 -15.34 -5.25 -9.71
C TYR A 118 -14.09 -5.73 -10.44
N PHE A 119 -12.98 -5.01 -10.31
CA PHE A 119 -11.70 -5.41 -10.91
C PHE A 119 -11.24 -6.78 -10.42
N THR A 120 -11.26 -6.99 -9.10
CA THR A 120 -10.91 -8.28 -8.49
C THR A 120 -11.85 -9.40 -8.93
N THR A 121 -13.16 -9.12 -8.94
CA THR A 121 -14.18 -10.12 -9.29
C THR A 121 -14.07 -10.57 -10.74
N VAL A 122 -13.88 -9.64 -11.68
CA VAL A 122 -13.73 -9.94 -13.10
C VAL A 122 -12.49 -10.80 -13.35
N LEU A 123 -11.34 -10.43 -12.75
CA LEU A 123 -10.11 -11.21 -12.89
C LEU A 123 -10.26 -12.61 -12.27
N ARG A 124 -10.90 -12.71 -11.10
CA ARG A 124 -11.18 -14.00 -10.46
C ARG A 124 -12.01 -14.90 -11.36
N THR A 125 -13.12 -14.39 -11.90
CA THR A 125 -14.01 -15.18 -12.75
C THR A 125 -13.31 -15.65 -14.02
N ILE A 126 -12.52 -14.80 -14.67
CA ILE A 126 -11.86 -15.13 -15.94
C ILE A 126 -10.76 -16.18 -15.76
N PHE A 127 -9.91 -16.02 -14.76
CA PHE A 127 -8.78 -16.93 -14.58
C PHE A 127 -9.13 -18.22 -13.84
N THR A 128 -10.25 -18.27 -13.11
CA THR A 128 -10.53 -19.43 -12.24
C THR A 128 -11.88 -20.09 -12.39
N GLU A 129 -12.95 -19.34 -12.68
CA GLU A 129 -14.33 -19.87 -12.65
C GLU A 129 -14.83 -20.26 -14.04
N ARG A 130 -14.30 -19.66 -15.11
CA ARG A 130 -14.80 -19.84 -16.48
C ARG A 130 -14.31 -21.15 -17.11
N LYS A 131 -15.26 -22.01 -17.48
CA LYS A 131 -15.02 -23.13 -18.41
C LYS A 131 -14.97 -22.60 -19.84
N ILE A 132 -13.96 -22.99 -20.62
CA ILE A 132 -13.89 -22.65 -22.04
C ILE A 132 -14.67 -23.71 -22.81
N ILE A 133 -15.82 -23.33 -23.36
CA ILE A 133 -16.78 -24.25 -24.00
C ILE A 133 -16.30 -24.69 -25.41
N ASP A 134 -15.42 -23.93 -26.06
CA ASP A 134 -15.06 -24.13 -27.47
C ASP A 134 -13.87 -25.07 -27.74
N ILE A 135 -13.15 -25.55 -26.72
CA ILE A 135 -11.94 -26.39 -26.92
C ILE A 135 -12.01 -27.64 -26.03
N GLY A 136 -13.03 -28.47 -26.25
CA GLY A 136 -13.26 -29.65 -25.42
C GLY A 136 -13.63 -29.29 -23.98
N ASP A 137 -14.06 -30.28 -23.21
CA ASP A 137 -14.52 -30.12 -21.83
C ASP A 137 -13.33 -29.87 -20.88
N GLN A 138 -12.56 -28.80 -21.11
CA GLN A 138 -11.45 -28.45 -20.23
C GLN A 138 -11.97 -27.92 -18.89
N PRO A 139 -11.47 -28.46 -17.77
CA PRO A 139 -11.91 -28.04 -16.45
C PRO A 139 -11.57 -26.56 -16.21
N ALA A 140 -12.38 -25.91 -15.37
CA ALA A 140 -11.98 -24.62 -14.81
C ALA A 140 -10.80 -24.82 -13.84
N PHE A 141 -10.10 -23.75 -13.46
CA PHE A 141 -9.02 -23.86 -12.46
C PHE A 141 -9.51 -24.44 -11.14
N ASP A 142 -10.72 -24.06 -10.71
CA ASP A 142 -11.33 -24.58 -9.47
C ASP A 142 -11.65 -26.08 -9.54
N ASP A 143 -11.73 -26.65 -10.74
CA ASP A 143 -12.08 -28.06 -10.99
C ASP A 143 -10.84 -28.97 -11.15
N ILE A 144 -9.61 -28.44 -10.99
CA ILE A 144 -8.38 -29.23 -11.10
C ILE A 144 -8.36 -30.32 -10.02
N ALA A 145 -8.38 -31.59 -10.43
CA ALA A 145 -8.33 -32.73 -9.52
C ALA A 145 -7.10 -33.63 -9.72
N SER A 146 -6.40 -33.52 -10.86
CA SER A 146 -5.25 -34.35 -11.24
C SER A 146 -4.11 -33.55 -11.88
N TYR A 147 -2.96 -34.20 -12.08
CA TYR A 147 -1.82 -33.62 -12.79
C TYR A 147 -2.16 -33.29 -14.26
N ASP A 148 -2.97 -34.12 -14.91
CA ASP A 148 -3.35 -33.90 -16.30
C ASP A 148 -4.28 -32.69 -16.43
N ASP A 149 -5.22 -32.54 -15.49
CA ASP A 149 -6.09 -31.35 -15.41
C ASP A 149 -5.26 -30.08 -15.23
N PHE A 150 -4.26 -30.11 -14.34
CA PHE A 150 -3.34 -28.98 -14.13
C PHE A 150 -2.70 -28.55 -15.46
N TRP A 151 -2.11 -29.48 -16.21
CA TRP A 151 -1.46 -29.13 -17.48
C TRP A 151 -2.47 -28.65 -18.53
N GLY A 152 -3.67 -29.24 -18.59
CA GLY A 152 -4.75 -28.79 -19.45
C GLY A 152 -5.13 -27.33 -19.16
N VAL A 153 -5.39 -27.02 -17.89
CA VAL A 153 -5.77 -25.66 -17.45
C VAL A 153 -4.64 -24.65 -17.71
N MET A 154 -3.39 -25.03 -17.42
CA MET A 154 -2.24 -24.16 -17.57
C MET A 154 -1.96 -23.82 -19.03
N SER A 155 -1.90 -24.82 -19.92
CA SER A 155 -1.64 -24.60 -21.36
C SER A 155 -2.86 -24.10 -22.14
N GLY A 156 -4.06 -24.21 -21.57
CA GLY A 156 -5.31 -23.75 -22.17
C GLY A 156 -5.81 -22.43 -21.55
N PRO A 157 -6.85 -22.46 -20.70
CA PRO A 157 -7.49 -21.26 -20.15
C PRO A 157 -6.55 -20.22 -19.55
N VAL A 158 -5.57 -20.63 -18.76
CA VAL A 158 -4.66 -19.70 -18.08
C VAL A 158 -3.73 -19.01 -19.08
N LEU A 159 -3.07 -19.77 -19.96
CA LEU A 159 -2.17 -19.23 -20.96
C LEU A 159 -2.90 -18.32 -21.96
N ASN A 160 -4.08 -18.74 -22.42
CA ASN A 160 -4.93 -17.94 -23.31
C ASN A 160 -5.36 -16.62 -22.67
N GLY A 161 -5.63 -16.62 -21.36
CA GLY A 161 -5.96 -15.41 -20.60
C GLY A 161 -4.77 -14.48 -20.40
N LEU A 162 -3.58 -15.03 -20.14
CA LEU A 162 -2.34 -14.27 -19.92
C LEU A 162 -1.77 -13.66 -21.20
N PHE A 163 -1.85 -14.39 -22.32
CA PHE A 163 -1.19 -14.03 -23.57
C PHE A 163 -2.17 -14.11 -24.75
N PRO A 164 -3.12 -13.17 -24.86
CA PRO A 164 -3.98 -13.09 -26.03
C PRO A 164 -3.14 -12.84 -27.29
N THR A 165 -3.55 -13.45 -28.40
CA THR A 165 -2.87 -13.31 -29.70
C THR A 165 -3.55 -12.31 -30.62
N GLN A 166 -4.82 -12.02 -30.38
CA GLN A 166 -5.66 -11.11 -31.17
C GLN A 166 -6.36 -10.10 -30.28
N TRP A 167 -6.58 -8.91 -30.83
CA TRP A 167 -7.46 -7.88 -30.29
C TRP A 167 -8.94 -8.23 -30.46
N TYR A 168 -9.82 -7.51 -29.78
CA TYR A 168 -11.27 -7.69 -29.86
C TYR A 168 -11.85 -7.50 -31.27
N ASN A 169 -11.12 -6.82 -32.17
CA ASN A 169 -11.47 -6.61 -33.58
C ASN A 169 -10.89 -7.69 -34.50
N GLY A 170 -10.21 -8.70 -33.97
CA GLY A 170 -9.57 -9.79 -34.73
C GLY A 170 -8.20 -9.43 -35.33
N GLU A 171 -7.68 -8.23 -35.07
CA GLU A 171 -6.33 -7.86 -35.49
C GLU A 171 -5.28 -8.54 -34.59
N ASN A 172 -4.18 -8.98 -35.17
CA ASN A 172 -3.11 -9.62 -34.39
C ASN A 172 -2.38 -8.60 -33.51
N ILE A 173 -2.05 -9.00 -32.29
CA ILE A 173 -1.27 -8.18 -31.36
C ILE A 173 0.18 -8.07 -31.86
N THR A 174 0.68 -6.84 -32.00
CA THR A 174 2.06 -6.58 -32.40
C THR A 174 3.04 -6.76 -31.25
N LYS A 175 4.33 -6.92 -31.53
CA LYS A 175 5.37 -7.18 -30.51
C LYS A 175 5.44 -6.12 -29.40
N ASP A 176 5.18 -4.86 -29.74
CA ASP A 176 5.11 -3.72 -28.81
C ASP A 176 3.86 -3.74 -27.93
N GLN A 177 2.80 -4.41 -28.38
CA GLN A 177 1.53 -4.56 -27.66
C GLN A 177 1.47 -5.85 -26.82
N VAL A 178 2.49 -6.70 -26.86
CA VAL A 178 2.55 -7.93 -26.06
C VAL A 178 2.44 -7.64 -24.56
N GLY A 179 1.69 -8.48 -23.84
CA GLY A 179 1.48 -8.37 -22.41
C GLY A 179 0.25 -7.55 -22.00
N PHE A 180 -0.60 -7.16 -22.95
CA PHE A 180 -1.97 -6.78 -22.60
C PHE A 180 -2.80 -8.03 -22.29
N VAL A 181 -3.50 -8.01 -21.18
CA VAL A 181 -4.41 -9.03 -20.66
C VAL A 181 -5.81 -8.46 -20.65
N LEU A 182 -6.73 -9.12 -21.34
CA LEU A 182 -8.12 -8.65 -21.49
C LEU A 182 -8.21 -7.23 -22.04
N PHE A 183 -7.30 -6.88 -22.96
CA PHE A 183 -7.23 -5.60 -23.69
C PHE A 183 -6.86 -4.36 -22.86
N GLU A 184 -7.27 -4.29 -21.59
CA GLU A 184 -7.16 -3.09 -20.74
C GLU A 184 -6.13 -3.21 -19.60
N ASN A 185 -5.65 -4.42 -19.32
CA ASN A 185 -4.69 -4.67 -18.25
C ASN A 185 -3.32 -4.96 -18.84
N LYS A 186 -2.26 -4.48 -18.21
CA LYS A 186 -0.88 -4.78 -18.61
C LYS A 186 -0.27 -5.73 -17.59
N ILE A 187 0.36 -6.81 -18.05
CA ILE A 187 1.19 -7.64 -17.19
C ILE A 187 2.46 -6.88 -16.80
N ILE A 188 2.78 -6.91 -15.51
CA ILE A 188 3.97 -6.29 -14.94
C ILE A 188 4.96 -7.42 -14.62
N GLY A 189 6.17 -7.32 -15.19
CA GLY A 189 7.17 -8.39 -15.13
C GLY A 189 6.82 -9.60 -15.99
N LEU A 190 7.17 -10.80 -15.53
CA LEU A 190 6.84 -12.10 -16.12
C LEU A 190 5.96 -12.91 -15.15
N PRO A 191 5.04 -13.77 -15.61
CA PRO A 191 4.44 -14.78 -14.73
C PRO A 191 5.49 -15.80 -14.30
N ARG A 192 5.43 -16.20 -13.03
CA ARG A 192 6.36 -17.16 -12.44
C ARG A 192 5.63 -18.42 -12.00
N LEU A 193 6.07 -19.56 -12.50
CA LEU A 193 5.78 -20.87 -11.94
C LEU A 193 6.80 -21.20 -10.85
N ARG A 194 6.33 -21.64 -9.68
CA ARG A 194 7.19 -22.09 -8.58
C ARG A 194 6.68 -23.39 -8.01
N GLN A 195 7.57 -24.37 -7.84
CA GLN A 195 7.22 -25.69 -7.35
C GLN A 195 8.04 -26.07 -6.10
N LEU A 196 7.40 -26.82 -5.20
CA LEU A 196 8.06 -27.52 -4.10
C LEU A 196 7.89 -29.04 -4.20
N ARG A 197 8.97 -29.75 -3.85
CA ARG A 197 9.10 -31.21 -3.98
C ARG A 197 9.55 -31.85 -2.66
N MET A 198 9.26 -33.13 -2.51
CA MET A 198 9.65 -33.94 -1.35
C MET A 198 10.72 -34.96 -1.71
N LYS A 199 11.68 -35.17 -0.80
CA LYS A 199 12.71 -36.20 -1.01
C LYS A 199 12.09 -37.59 -1.18
N ASN A 200 12.71 -38.41 -2.02
CA ASN A 200 12.36 -39.82 -2.11
C ASN A 200 12.59 -40.52 -0.75
N ASN A 201 11.73 -41.48 -0.43
CA ASN A 201 11.73 -42.23 0.84
C ASN A 201 11.62 -41.34 2.08
N SER A 202 10.85 -40.24 1.96
CA SER A 202 10.57 -39.32 3.07
C SER A 202 9.52 -39.85 4.07
N CYS A 203 8.79 -40.92 3.72
CA CYS A 203 7.86 -41.62 4.61
C CYS A 203 8.28 -43.06 4.92
N VAL A 204 7.72 -43.57 6.02
CA VAL A 204 7.97 -44.93 6.51
C VAL A 204 6.89 -45.85 5.95
N VAL A 205 7.25 -46.66 4.96
CA VAL A 205 6.39 -47.72 4.44
C VAL A 205 6.34 -48.89 5.43
N HIS A 206 5.14 -49.37 5.75
CA HIS A 206 4.96 -50.51 6.63
C HIS A 206 5.69 -51.75 6.08
N LYS A 207 6.35 -52.52 6.94
CA LYS A 207 7.26 -53.63 6.56
C LYS A 207 6.64 -54.62 5.54
N LYS A 208 5.35 -54.94 5.70
CA LYS A 208 4.61 -55.84 4.79
C LYS A 208 4.48 -55.33 3.35
N PHE A 209 4.49 -54.01 3.14
CA PHE A 209 4.31 -53.39 1.82
C PHE A 209 5.62 -52.89 1.21
N ARG A 210 6.75 -53.00 1.92
CA ARG A 210 8.03 -52.44 1.48
C ARG A 210 8.54 -53.05 0.16
N THR A 211 8.18 -54.30 -0.13
CA THR A 211 8.51 -54.95 -1.41
C THR A 211 7.64 -54.45 -2.56
N MET A 212 6.39 -54.06 -2.29
CA MET A 212 5.43 -53.58 -3.30
C MET A 212 5.53 -52.07 -3.54
N ILE A 213 5.93 -51.31 -2.52
CA ILE A 213 6.01 -49.84 -2.55
C ILE A 213 7.47 -49.46 -2.26
N PRO A 214 8.32 -49.38 -3.30
CA PRO A 214 9.74 -49.07 -3.15
C PRO A 214 10.00 -47.60 -2.80
N ASP A 215 9.14 -46.70 -3.29
CA ASP A 215 9.27 -45.25 -3.16
C ASP A 215 8.07 -44.63 -2.44
N CYS A 216 8.36 -43.73 -1.51
CA CYS A 216 7.36 -43.08 -0.67
C CYS A 216 7.66 -41.59 -0.49
N TYR A 217 6.65 -40.74 -0.71
CA TYR A 217 6.73 -39.30 -0.51
C TYR A 217 5.78 -38.84 0.61
N ALA A 218 6.32 -38.26 1.68
CA ALA A 218 5.55 -37.80 2.83
C ALA A 218 4.71 -36.54 2.50
N PRO A 219 3.76 -36.14 3.36
CA PRO A 219 3.22 -34.78 3.36
C PRO A 219 4.33 -33.72 3.45
N TYR A 220 4.04 -32.51 2.98
CA TYR A 220 5.04 -31.45 2.96
C TYR A 220 5.60 -31.16 4.36
N SER A 221 6.92 -31.07 4.46
CA SER A 221 7.61 -30.56 5.63
C SER A 221 8.94 -29.98 5.21
N SER A 222 9.27 -28.78 5.70
CA SER A 222 10.47 -28.04 5.28
C SER A 222 11.77 -28.82 5.52
N SER A 223 11.82 -29.71 6.51
CA SER A 223 13.00 -30.55 6.80
C SER A 223 13.21 -31.68 5.79
N LYS A 224 12.15 -32.15 5.12
CA LYS A 224 12.18 -33.23 4.13
C LYS A 224 11.96 -32.73 2.70
N GLU A 225 11.94 -31.43 2.51
CA GLU A 225 11.91 -30.77 1.21
C GLU A 225 13.10 -31.21 0.36
N ASP A 226 12.85 -31.54 -0.90
CA ASP A 226 13.90 -31.85 -1.85
C ASP A 226 14.55 -30.56 -2.36
N ARG A 227 15.88 -30.54 -2.32
CA ARG A 227 16.71 -29.41 -2.74
C ARG A 227 17.75 -29.82 -3.78
N ALA A 228 17.75 -31.09 -4.20
CA ALA A 228 18.67 -31.57 -5.23
C ALA A 228 18.18 -31.11 -6.61
N SER A 229 19.10 -30.81 -7.52
CA SER A 229 18.72 -30.58 -8.91
C SER A 229 18.15 -31.87 -9.53
N PHE A 230 17.15 -31.76 -10.40
CA PHE A 230 16.50 -32.91 -11.06
C PHE A 230 16.20 -32.61 -12.53
N GLY A 231 15.80 -33.61 -13.32
CA GLY A 231 15.43 -33.42 -14.72
C GLY A 231 16.63 -33.37 -15.69
N PRO A 232 16.43 -32.82 -16.91
CA PRO A 232 17.41 -32.90 -17.98
C PRO A 232 18.66 -32.03 -17.70
N THR A 233 19.84 -32.59 -17.98
CA THR A 233 21.13 -31.89 -17.80
C THR A 233 21.33 -30.73 -18.78
N ASN A 234 20.70 -30.79 -19.95
CA ASN A 234 20.71 -29.76 -20.99
C ASN A 234 19.36 -29.03 -21.09
N ALA A 235 18.77 -28.67 -19.95
CA ALA A 235 17.54 -27.90 -19.94
C ALA A 235 17.75 -26.48 -20.50
N THR A 236 16.77 -26.01 -21.28
CA THR A 236 16.73 -24.63 -21.80
C THR A 236 16.68 -23.60 -20.67
N SER A 237 15.88 -23.89 -19.63
CA SER A 237 15.81 -23.11 -18.41
C SER A 237 16.41 -23.86 -17.23
N LYS A 238 17.60 -23.43 -16.76
CA LYS A 238 18.27 -24.08 -15.63
C LYS A 238 17.57 -23.84 -14.29
N THR A 239 16.77 -22.77 -14.16
CA THR A 239 16.08 -22.41 -12.91
C THR A 239 14.92 -23.34 -12.60
N ALA A 240 14.26 -23.89 -13.63
CA ALA A 240 13.17 -24.86 -13.45
C ALA A 240 13.62 -26.17 -12.78
N TRP A 241 14.92 -26.49 -12.89
CA TRP A 241 15.48 -27.79 -12.52
C TRP A 241 16.49 -27.71 -11.36
N ARG A 242 16.89 -26.49 -10.98
CA ARG A 242 17.78 -26.21 -9.85
C ARG A 242 16.99 -25.56 -8.71
N TYR A 243 17.15 -26.10 -7.51
CA TYR A 243 16.55 -25.50 -6.33
C TYR A 243 17.14 -24.11 -6.04
N GLN A 244 16.26 -23.17 -5.71
CA GLN A 244 16.60 -21.83 -5.24
C GLN A 244 16.08 -21.65 -3.81
N SER A 245 16.94 -21.12 -2.94
CA SER A 245 16.57 -20.84 -1.54
C SER A 245 15.59 -19.68 -1.42
N SER A 246 14.88 -19.60 -0.29
CA SER A 246 13.98 -18.47 0.02
C SER A 246 14.68 -17.11 -0.10
N SER A 247 15.95 -17.03 0.29
CA SER A 247 16.76 -15.81 0.21
C SER A 247 17.24 -15.48 -1.20
N GLU A 248 17.38 -16.47 -2.09
CA GLU A 248 17.71 -16.23 -3.50
C GLU A 248 16.50 -15.71 -4.29
N LEU A 249 15.29 -16.07 -3.86
CA LEU A 249 14.04 -15.68 -4.50
C LEU A 249 13.37 -14.47 -3.85
N ASP A 250 13.92 -13.98 -2.73
CA ASP A 250 13.24 -13.06 -1.79
C ASP A 250 11.82 -13.53 -1.38
N GLY A 251 11.58 -14.85 -1.49
CA GLY A 251 10.27 -15.44 -1.31
C GLY A 251 9.93 -15.64 0.17
N LEU A 252 8.66 -15.44 0.50
CA LEU A 252 8.12 -15.63 1.84
C LEU A 252 7.41 -16.98 1.98
N SER A 253 7.26 -17.44 3.23
CA SER A 253 6.48 -18.65 3.49
C SER A 253 5.00 -18.42 3.19
N ASP A 254 4.39 -19.33 2.46
CA ASP A 254 2.98 -19.27 2.08
C ASP A 254 2.15 -20.29 2.88
N SER A 255 0.92 -19.95 3.26
CA SER A 255 0.00 -20.87 3.93
C SER A 255 -1.11 -21.28 2.95
N GLY A 256 -1.01 -22.49 2.41
CA GLY A 256 -2.05 -23.11 1.58
C GLY A 256 -3.19 -23.72 2.41
N LEU A 257 -4.12 -24.41 1.73
CA LEU A 257 -5.22 -25.11 2.38
C LEU A 257 -4.77 -26.40 3.08
N VAL A 258 -3.74 -27.06 2.54
CA VAL A 258 -3.26 -28.36 3.05
C VAL A 258 -2.07 -28.19 3.99
N SER A 259 -1.12 -27.32 3.65
CA SER A 259 0.09 -27.10 4.44
C SER A 259 0.64 -25.68 4.30
N ARG A 260 1.55 -25.32 5.20
CA ARG A 260 2.42 -24.15 5.06
C ARG A 260 3.69 -24.53 4.30
N TYR A 261 4.08 -23.71 3.33
CA TYR A 261 5.17 -23.92 2.39
C TYR A 261 6.28 -22.89 2.58
N SER A 262 7.52 -23.28 2.26
CA SER A 262 8.67 -22.37 2.25
C SER A 262 8.61 -21.44 1.02
N GLY A 263 9.34 -20.32 1.09
CA GLY A 263 9.45 -19.36 -0.02
C GLY A 263 10.48 -19.74 -1.09
N GLY A 264 11.14 -20.89 -0.94
CA GLY A 264 12.08 -21.42 -1.94
C GLY A 264 11.37 -22.21 -3.04
N GLY A 265 12.16 -22.92 -3.84
CA GLY A 265 11.67 -23.93 -4.76
C GLY A 265 12.37 -23.94 -6.11
N TYR A 266 11.74 -24.60 -7.06
CA TYR A 266 12.13 -24.67 -8.46
C TYR A 266 11.26 -23.72 -9.26
N VAL A 267 11.86 -22.88 -10.10
CA VAL A 267 11.18 -21.71 -10.68
C VAL A 267 11.32 -21.64 -12.20
N GLU A 268 10.21 -21.42 -12.88
CA GLU A 268 10.18 -21.09 -14.31
C GLU A 268 9.46 -19.75 -14.52
N ASP A 269 10.15 -18.79 -15.14
CA ASP A 269 9.54 -17.53 -15.56
C ASP A 269 9.03 -17.67 -16.99
N LEU A 270 7.71 -17.56 -17.17
CA LEU A 270 7.06 -17.70 -18.46
C LEU A 270 7.33 -16.47 -19.33
N GLN A 271 7.73 -16.70 -20.58
CA GLN A 271 7.93 -15.64 -21.55
C GLN A 271 6.60 -14.98 -21.91
N ARG A 272 6.66 -13.72 -22.38
CA ARG A 272 5.45 -12.95 -22.70
C ARG A 272 4.76 -13.36 -24.00
N ASP A 273 5.47 -14.09 -24.85
CA ASP A 273 4.93 -14.57 -26.12
C ASP A 273 4.20 -15.90 -25.86
N TYR A 274 2.95 -15.98 -26.33
CA TYR A 274 2.13 -17.18 -26.21
C TYR A 274 2.85 -18.44 -26.70
N SER A 275 3.50 -18.38 -27.86
CA SER A 275 4.16 -19.54 -28.48
C SER A 275 5.38 -20.01 -27.68
N LEU A 276 6.16 -19.07 -27.13
CA LEU A 276 7.31 -19.39 -26.29
C LEU A 276 6.88 -19.93 -24.94
N ALA A 277 5.87 -19.32 -24.31
CA ALA A 277 5.35 -19.79 -23.03
C ALA A 277 4.70 -21.17 -23.15
N LEU A 278 3.96 -21.44 -24.25
CA LEU A 278 3.42 -22.76 -24.53
C LEU A 278 4.55 -23.80 -24.68
N ALA A 279 5.60 -23.47 -25.44
CA ALA A 279 6.75 -24.35 -25.60
C ALA A 279 7.49 -24.61 -24.26
N GLN A 280 7.58 -23.61 -23.37
CA GLN A 280 8.10 -23.81 -22.02
C GLN A 280 7.23 -24.79 -21.22
N LEU A 281 5.90 -24.62 -21.22
CA LEU A 281 5.00 -25.53 -20.52
C LEU A 281 5.07 -26.97 -21.07
N ASP A 282 5.13 -27.12 -22.41
CA ASP A 282 5.25 -28.42 -23.06
C ASP A 282 6.59 -29.11 -22.73
N ASP A 283 7.69 -28.35 -22.68
CA ASP A 283 9.01 -28.88 -22.25
C ASP A 283 8.98 -29.34 -20.79
N LEU A 284 8.40 -28.54 -19.88
CA LEU A 284 8.24 -28.92 -18.48
C LEU A 284 7.39 -30.19 -18.32
N LYS A 285 6.29 -30.29 -19.08
CA LYS A 285 5.41 -31.46 -19.07
C LYS A 285 6.12 -32.71 -19.62
N ALA A 286 6.79 -32.58 -20.76
CA ALA A 286 7.50 -33.68 -21.41
C ALA A 286 8.64 -34.25 -20.54
N ASN A 287 9.30 -33.39 -19.75
CA ASN A 287 10.40 -33.77 -18.87
C ASN A 287 9.96 -34.08 -17.43
N LEU A 288 8.65 -34.28 -17.18
CA LEU A 288 8.11 -34.65 -15.86
C LEU A 288 8.48 -33.66 -14.75
N TRP A 289 8.37 -32.37 -15.04
CA TRP A 289 8.60 -31.33 -14.03
C TRP A 289 7.68 -31.50 -12.81
N LEU A 290 6.44 -31.94 -13.05
CA LEU A 290 5.52 -32.42 -12.02
C LEU A 290 5.56 -33.95 -11.93
N ASP A 291 5.73 -34.47 -10.73
CA ASP A 291 5.68 -35.89 -10.46
C ASP A 291 5.10 -36.19 -9.06
N ARG A 292 5.16 -37.45 -8.63
CA ARG A 292 4.67 -37.91 -7.31
C ARG A 292 5.31 -37.20 -6.12
N SER A 293 6.49 -36.59 -6.31
CA SER A 293 7.21 -35.86 -5.27
C SER A 293 6.71 -34.43 -5.06
N THR A 294 6.04 -33.86 -6.08
CA THR A 294 5.48 -32.51 -6.04
C THR A 294 4.44 -32.38 -4.93
N ARG A 295 4.47 -31.26 -4.20
CA ARG A 295 3.47 -30.94 -3.17
C ARG A 295 2.66 -29.69 -3.45
N VAL A 296 3.25 -28.73 -4.15
CA VAL A 296 2.54 -27.51 -4.51
C VAL A 296 3.19 -26.87 -5.73
N VAL A 297 2.36 -26.27 -6.56
CA VAL A 297 2.76 -25.39 -7.65
C VAL A 297 2.03 -24.06 -7.49
N PHE A 298 2.79 -22.97 -7.56
CA PHE A 298 2.29 -21.59 -7.56
C PHE A 298 2.47 -21.01 -8.96
N LEU A 299 1.47 -20.29 -9.45
CA LEU A 299 1.59 -19.35 -10.55
C LEU A 299 1.33 -17.94 -10.01
N ASP A 300 2.38 -17.12 -10.03
CA ASP A 300 2.37 -15.76 -9.52
C ASP A 300 2.55 -14.75 -10.67
N PHE A 301 1.67 -13.76 -10.74
CA PHE A 301 1.80 -12.65 -11.69
C PHE A 301 1.03 -11.41 -11.23
N THR A 302 1.43 -10.26 -11.75
CA THR A 302 0.80 -8.97 -11.42
C THR A 302 0.23 -8.33 -12.67
N LEU A 303 -1.00 -7.85 -12.57
CA LEU A 303 -1.65 -7.04 -13.61
C LEU A 303 -1.79 -5.60 -13.14
N TYR A 304 -1.58 -4.65 -14.03
CA TYR A 304 -1.84 -3.23 -13.81
C TYR A 304 -2.88 -2.71 -14.80
N ASN A 305 -3.93 -2.08 -14.28
CA ASN A 305 -4.94 -1.43 -15.11
C ASN A 305 -4.73 0.10 -15.08
N ALA A 306 -4.38 0.68 -16.23
CA ALA A 306 -4.08 2.10 -16.34
C ALA A 306 -5.34 2.99 -16.22
N ASN A 307 -6.51 2.51 -16.66
CA ASN A 307 -7.76 3.28 -16.65
C ASN A 307 -8.25 3.59 -15.24
N ILE A 308 -8.00 2.69 -14.30
CA ILE A 308 -8.41 2.84 -12.89
C ILE A 308 -7.23 2.98 -11.92
N ASN A 309 -5.99 2.91 -12.43
CA ASN A 309 -4.74 2.97 -11.66
C ASN A 309 -4.75 1.98 -10.47
N LEU A 310 -5.00 0.69 -10.77
CA LEU A 310 -4.98 -0.40 -9.79
C LEU A 310 -4.05 -1.50 -10.26
N PHE A 311 -3.31 -2.05 -9.30
CA PHE A 311 -2.56 -3.29 -9.45
C PHE A 311 -3.41 -4.43 -8.90
N CYS A 312 -3.30 -5.61 -9.49
CA CYS A 312 -3.84 -6.86 -8.96
C CYS A 312 -2.73 -7.89 -8.94
N GLN A 313 -2.29 -8.28 -7.74
CA GLN A 313 -1.44 -9.45 -7.56
C GLN A 313 -2.32 -10.70 -7.60
N ILE A 314 -1.99 -11.63 -8.49
CA ILE A 314 -2.71 -12.88 -8.68
C ILE A 314 -1.77 -14.02 -8.32
N LYS A 315 -2.23 -14.89 -7.43
CA LYS A 315 -1.58 -16.13 -7.07
C LYS A 315 -2.55 -17.27 -7.22
N LEU A 316 -2.24 -18.18 -8.13
CA LEU A 316 -2.97 -19.43 -8.34
C LEU A 316 -2.12 -20.57 -7.77
N THR A 317 -2.68 -21.32 -6.84
CA THR A 317 -1.95 -22.37 -6.11
C THR A 317 -2.64 -23.70 -6.33
N VAL A 318 -1.89 -24.73 -6.70
CA VAL A 318 -2.39 -26.11 -6.79
C VAL A 318 -1.56 -26.98 -5.88
N GLU A 319 -2.19 -27.46 -4.81
CA GLU A 319 -1.57 -28.37 -3.84
C GLU A 319 -1.81 -29.82 -4.27
N PHE A 320 -0.81 -30.68 -4.14
CA PHE A 320 -0.89 -32.11 -4.43
C PHE A 320 -0.66 -32.88 -3.11
N PRO A 321 -1.72 -33.16 -2.33
CA PRO A 321 -1.60 -33.91 -1.09
C PRO A 321 -0.97 -35.28 -1.31
N ALA A 322 -0.35 -35.82 -0.26
CA ALA A 322 0.24 -37.16 -0.31
C ALA A 322 -0.77 -38.30 -0.60
N SER A 323 -2.08 -38.01 -0.60
CA SER A 323 -3.15 -38.92 -1.02
C SER A 323 -3.29 -39.06 -2.54
N GLY A 324 -2.67 -38.18 -3.34
CA GLY A 324 -2.57 -38.32 -4.81
C GLY A 324 -3.56 -37.52 -5.66
N GLY A 325 -4.41 -36.68 -5.06
CA GLY A 325 -5.26 -35.72 -5.80
C GLY A 325 -4.61 -34.33 -5.92
N ALA A 326 -5.37 -33.38 -6.47
CA ALA A 326 -5.03 -31.96 -6.50
C ALA A 326 -6.08 -31.12 -5.77
N VAL A 327 -5.64 -30.03 -5.14
CA VAL A 327 -6.47 -29.07 -4.40
C VAL A 327 -6.10 -27.66 -4.87
N PRO A 328 -6.91 -27.03 -5.75
CA PRO A 328 -6.66 -25.68 -6.21
C PRO A 328 -7.11 -24.65 -5.17
N SER A 329 -6.38 -23.54 -5.09
CA SER A 329 -6.72 -22.36 -4.30
C SER A 329 -6.21 -21.11 -5.00
N LYS A 330 -6.79 -19.96 -4.64
CA LYS A 330 -6.56 -18.71 -5.37
C LYS A 330 -6.54 -17.51 -4.44
N SER A 331 -5.67 -16.56 -4.74
CA SER A 331 -5.57 -15.29 -4.03
C SER A 331 -5.47 -14.15 -5.04
N PHE A 332 -6.32 -13.14 -4.86
CA PHE A 332 -6.35 -11.93 -5.67
C PHE A 332 -6.29 -10.72 -4.75
N ALA A 333 -5.24 -9.92 -4.88
CA ALA A 333 -5.04 -8.72 -4.05
C ALA A 333 -4.96 -7.49 -4.95
N SER A 334 -6.07 -6.74 -5.02
CA SER A 334 -6.15 -5.50 -5.78
C SER A 334 -5.81 -4.30 -4.91
N VAL A 335 -4.79 -3.52 -5.30
CA VAL A 335 -4.21 -2.44 -4.51
C VAL A 335 -3.84 -1.22 -5.37
N LYS A 336 -4.02 -0.01 -4.83
CA LYS A 336 -3.55 1.23 -5.45
C LYS A 336 -2.13 1.55 -4.99
N LEU A 337 -1.12 1.09 -5.74
CA LEU A 337 0.28 1.30 -5.38
C LEU A 337 0.78 2.71 -5.77
N ILE A 338 0.40 3.21 -6.95
CA ILE A 338 0.73 4.57 -7.38
C ILE A 338 -0.35 5.53 -6.87
N ARG A 339 -0.04 6.28 -5.81
CA ARG A 339 -1.05 7.05 -5.09
C ARG A 339 -1.30 8.44 -5.65
N TYR A 340 -0.27 9.22 -5.95
CA TYR A 340 -0.40 10.67 -6.18
C TYR A 340 -0.46 11.01 -7.67
N VAL A 341 -1.57 10.67 -8.33
CA VAL A 341 -1.76 10.91 -9.78
C VAL A 341 -2.80 11.98 -10.05
N THR A 342 -3.99 11.86 -9.45
CA THR A 342 -5.13 12.74 -9.73
C THR A 342 -5.25 13.88 -8.71
N SER A 343 -6.02 14.92 -9.02
CA SER A 343 -6.25 16.04 -8.09
C SER A 343 -6.85 15.59 -6.75
N MET A 344 -7.73 14.56 -6.77
CA MET A 344 -8.28 13.98 -5.54
C MET A 344 -7.21 13.27 -4.72
N ASP A 345 -6.20 12.69 -5.35
CA ASP A 345 -5.09 12.05 -4.65
C ASP A 345 -4.21 13.08 -3.93
N TYR A 346 -3.99 14.25 -4.54
CA TYR A 346 -3.28 15.36 -3.88
C TYR A 346 -4.09 15.96 -2.72
N PHE A 347 -5.42 15.96 -2.80
CA PHE A 347 -6.27 16.31 -1.66
C PHE A 347 -6.10 15.31 -0.52
N VAL A 348 -6.10 14.01 -0.80
CA VAL A 348 -5.82 12.97 0.20
C VAL A 348 -4.43 13.14 0.81
N LEU A 349 -3.41 13.47 0.01
CA LEU A 349 -2.07 13.79 0.51
C LEU A 349 -2.08 14.97 1.51
N ALA A 350 -2.83 16.03 1.23
CA ALA A 350 -2.98 17.15 2.16
C ALA A 350 -3.62 16.70 3.49
N CYS A 351 -4.64 15.82 3.43
CA CYS A 351 -5.23 15.20 4.61
C CYS A 351 -4.23 14.32 5.37
N GLU A 352 -3.35 13.58 4.69
CA GLU A 352 -2.29 12.78 5.33
C GLU A 352 -1.28 13.64 6.07
N ILE A 353 -0.85 14.76 5.49
CA ILE A 353 0.03 15.72 6.16
C ILE A 353 -0.66 16.27 7.42
N LEU A 354 -1.94 16.62 7.31
CA LEU A 354 -2.71 17.11 8.45
C LEU A 354 -2.88 16.03 9.53
N PHE A 355 -3.08 14.77 9.15
CA PHE A 355 -3.14 13.64 10.06
C PHE A 355 -1.82 13.45 10.85
N ILE A 356 -0.67 13.63 10.20
CA ILE A 356 0.64 13.60 10.88
C ILE A 356 0.72 14.73 11.92
N ILE A 357 0.26 15.94 11.58
CA ILE A 357 0.23 17.08 12.51
C ILE A 357 -0.66 16.77 13.73
N PHE A 358 -1.86 16.21 13.52
CA PHE A 358 -2.74 15.80 14.61
C PHE A 358 -2.12 14.69 15.47
N THR A 359 -1.44 13.72 14.86
CA THR A 359 -0.76 12.63 15.59
C THR A 359 0.30 13.20 16.52
N VAL A 360 1.08 14.18 16.06
CA VAL A 360 2.08 14.88 16.90
C VAL A 360 1.41 15.69 18.00
N TYR A 361 0.32 16.39 17.71
CA TYR A 361 -0.46 17.15 18.70
C TYR A 361 -0.94 16.25 19.85
N TYR A 362 -1.65 15.16 19.54
CA TYR A 362 -2.14 14.21 20.54
C TYR A 362 -1.00 13.52 21.27
N THR A 363 0.14 13.25 20.63
CA THR A 363 1.29 12.66 21.31
C THR A 363 1.84 13.57 22.41
N VAL A 364 1.94 14.88 22.15
CA VAL A 364 2.37 15.83 23.20
C VAL A 364 1.34 15.89 24.32
N GLU A 365 0.05 15.89 23.98
CA GLU A 365 -1.05 15.84 24.96
C GLU A 365 -0.92 14.62 25.88
N GLU A 366 -0.82 13.42 25.32
CA GLU A 366 -0.72 12.17 26.10
C GLU A 366 0.56 12.10 26.95
N VAL A 367 1.69 12.59 26.44
CA VAL A 367 2.94 12.64 27.21
C VAL A 367 2.80 13.56 28.42
N LEU A 368 2.11 14.70 28.29
CA LEU A 368 1.85 15.61 29.40
C LEU A 368 0.90 15.00 30.45
N GLU A 369 -0.12 14.25 30.02
CA GLU A 369 -1.03 13.56 30.92
C GLU A 369 -0.34 12.41 31.66
N ILE A 370 0.41 11.57 30.96
CA ILE A 370 1.21 10.48 31.54
C ILE A 370 2.25 11.03 32.53
N ALA A 371 2.92 12.15 32.20
CA ALA A 371 3.88 12.78 33.11
C ALA A 371 3.24 13.27 34.41
N ARG A 372 1.97 13.74 34.36
CA ARG A 372 1.24 14.23 35.53
C ARG A 372 0.62 13.09 36.35
N PHE A 373 -0.04 12.13 35.72
CA PHE A 373 -0.83 11.08 36.37
C PHE A 373 -0.07 9.75 36.58
N LYS A 374 1.08 9.58 35.92
CA LYS A 374 1.96 8.40 36.02
C LYS A 374 1.17 7.10 35.85
N LEU A 375 1.24 6.19 36.83
CA LEU A 375 0.57 4.88 36.80
C LEU A 375 -0.96 4.99 36.94
N HIS A 376 -1.50 6.09 37.46
CA HIS A 376 -2.96 6.25 37.57
C HIS A 376 -3.62 6.43 36.20
N TYR A 377 -2.88 6.97 35.23
CA TYR A 377 -3.34 7.15 33.86
C TYR A 377 -3.82 5.83 33.23
N PHE A 378 -3.08 4.74 33.43
CA PHE A 378 -3.39 3.42 32.87
C PHE A 378 -4.54 2.68 33.57
N LYS A 379 -5.20 3.28 34.57
CA LYS A 379 -6.41 2.69 35.17
C LYS A 379 -7.67 3.01 34.37
N THR A 380 -7.63 4.05 33.54
CA THR A 380 -8.77 4.48 32.72
C THR A 380 -8.71 3.81 31.35
N ILE A 381 -9.78 3.10 30.97
CA ILE A 381 -9.86 2.40 29.68
C ILE A 381 -9.72 3.37 28.50
N TRP A 382 -10.28 4.58 28.62
CA TRP A 382 -10.18 5.64 27.61
C TRP A 382 -8.75 6.06 27.31
N ASN A 383 -7.95 6.24 28.35
CA ASN A 383 -6.54 6.59 28.25
C ASN A 383 -5.72 5.47 27.57
N ILE A 384 -6.05 4.20 27.85
CA ILE A 384 -5.43 3.06 27.14
C ILE A 384 -5.79 3.09 25.65
N LEU A 385 -7.05 3.42 25.33
CA LEU A 385 -7.54 3.52 23.96
C LEU A 385 -6.79 4.61 23.17
N ASP A 386 -6.50 5.74 23.80
CA ASP A 386 -5.77 6.85 23.17
C ASP A 386 -4.32 6.49 22.84
N VAL A 387 -3.63 5.86 23.78
CA VAL A 387 -2.29 5.33 23.54
C VAL A 387 -2.31 4.28 22.42
N LEU A 388 -3.34 3.44 22.35
CA LEU A 388 -3.48 2.43 21.29
C LEU A 388 -3.71 3.07 19.92
N ILE A 389 -4.61 4.05 19.81
CA ILE A 389 -4.88 4.78 18.56
C ILE A 389 -3.62 5.51 18.08
N LEU A 390 -2.87 6.14 18.99
CA LEU A 390 -1.59 6.80 18.67
C LEU A 390 -0.54 5.80 18.17
N LEU A 391 -0.38 4.66 18.86
CA LEU A 391 0.55 3.61 18.45
C LEU A 391 0.24 3.13 17.02
N ILE A 392 -1.02 2.83 16.74
CA ILE A 392 -1.46 2.38 15.41
C ILE A 392 -1.23 3.48 14.36
N SER A 393 -1.50 4.74 14.70
CA SER A 393 -1.28 5.89 13.81
C SER A 393 0.20 5.99 13.39
N TYR A 394 1.14 5.82 14.32
CA TYR A 394 2.58 5.80 14.00
C TYR A 394 2.97 4.63 13.10
N ILE A 395 2.47 3.42 13.38
CA ILE A 395 2.70 2.24 12.54
C ILE A 395 2.19 2.51 11.11
N CYS A 396 1.01 3.14 10.99
CA CYS A 396 0.43 3.47 9.70
C CYS A 396 1.27 4.50 8.91
N ILE A 397 1.78 5.53 9.59
CA ILE A 397 2.65 6.54 8.96
C ILE A 397 3.94 5.89 8.43
N ILE A 398 4.60 5.08 9.26
CA ILE A 398 5.84 4.39 8.89
C ILE A 398 5.60 3.46 7.68
N PHE A 399 4.52 2.67 7.72
CA PHE A 399 4.18 1.78 6.62
C PHE A 399 3.88 2.53 5.31
N ASN A 400 3.15 3.64 5.36
CA ASN A 400 2.85 4.44 4.18
C ASN A 400 4.13 4.97 3.50
N ILE A 401 5.09 5.47 4.29
CA ILE A 401 6.39 5.93 3.80
C ILE A 401 7.19 4.75 3.21
N TYR A 402 7.30 3.64 3.94
CA TYR A 402 8.00 2.44 3.47
C TYR A 402 7.45 1.94 2.14
N ARG A 403 6.12 1.83 2.04
CA ARG A 403 5.41 1.43 0.82
C ARG A 403 5.75 2.35 -0.34
N GLN A 404 5.71 3.67 -0.15
CA GLN A 404 6.01 4.63 -1.22
C GLN A 404 7.43 4.45 -1.76
N VAL A 405 8.41 4.25 -0.88
CA VAL A 405 9.81 4.00 -1.28
C VAL A 405 9.92 2.68 -2.04
N LYS A 406 9.35 1.60 -1.52
CA LYS A 406 9.43 0.27 -2.14
C LYS A 406 8.71 0.17 -3.48
N VAL A 407 7.56 0.82 -3.64
CA VAL A 407 6.87 0.90 -4.94
C VAL A 407 7.74 1.60 -5.98
N SER A 408 8.38 2.71 -5.60
CA SER A 408 9.28 3.43 -6.53
C SER A 408 10.45 2.55 -6.95
N GLU A 409 11.12 1.91 -5.99
CA GLU A 409 12.26 1.01 -6.25
C GLU A 409 11.89 -0.12 -7.21
N ILE A 410 10.79 -0.84 -6.95
CA ILE A 410 10.31 -1.94 -7.79
C ILE A 410 9.93 -1.44 -9.19
N LEU A 411 9.25 -0.29 -9.28
CA LEU A 411 8.84 0.26 -10.57
C LEU A 411 10.03 0.73 -11.39
N ASP A 412 11.02 1.38 -10.77
CA ASP A 412 12.25 1.82 -11.43
C ASP A 412 13.06 0.62 -11.95
N GLU A 413 13.13 -0.48 -11.19
CA GLU A 413 13.76 -1.72 -11.64
C GLU A 413 13.04 -2.30 -12.86
N LEU A 414 11.71 -2.38 -12.83
CA LEU A 414 10.89 -2.91 -13.92
C LEU A 414 10.93 -2.06 -15.19
N LEU A 415 11.06 -0.74 -15.04
CA LEU A 415 11.23 0.16 -16.19
C LEU A 415 12.59 -0.02 -16.86
N ASN A 416 13.62 -0.37 -16.07
CA ASN A 416 14.95 -0.67 -16.60
C ASN A 416 15.05 -2.09 -17.17
N ASN A 417 14.40 -3.07 -16.52
CA ASN A 417 14.41 -4.48 -16.88
C ASN A 417 12.99 -5.05 -16.91
N TYR A 418 12.31 -4.90 -18.05
CA TYR A 418 10.93 -5.35 -18.20
C TYR A 418 10.77 -6.88 -18.28
N ASN A 419 11.86 -7.64 -18.46
CA ASN A 419 11.87 -9.11 -18.62
C ASN A 419 12.23 -9.85 -17.34
N THR A 420 12.02 -9.25 -16.16
CA THR A 420 12.20 -9.90 -14.87
C THR A 420 10.87 -10.10 -14.18
N PHE A 421 10.74 -11.18 -13.41
CA PHE A 421 9.66 -11.32 -12.44
C PHE A 421 9.80 -10.23 -11.37
N SER A 422 8.67 -9.73 -10.89
CA SER A 422 8.62 -8.78 -9.78
C SER A 422 7.68 -9.29 -8.71
N ASP A 423 8.17 -9.33 -7.47
CA ASP A 423 7.38 -9.78 -6.34
C ASP A 423 6.58 -8.61 -5.73
N PHE A 424 5.30 -8.52 -6.12
CA PHE A 424 4.33 -7.62 -5.49
C PHE A 424 3.51 -8.29 -4.38
N GLU A 425 3.78 -9.56 -4.04
CA GLU A 425 3.01 -10.30 -3.05
C GLU A 425 3.14 -9.68 -1.67
N PHE A 426 4.38 -9.50 -1.19
CA PHE A 426 4.65 -8.94 0.13
C PHE A 426 3.94 -7.58 0.29
N LEU A 427 4.10 -6.72 -0.71
CA LEU A 427 3.54 -5.38 -0.70
C LEU A 427 2.01 -5.41 -0.68
N SER A 428 1.41 -6.25 -1.52
CA SER A 428 -0.05 -6.39 -1.61
C SER A 428 -0.64 -6.98 -0.33
N TYR A 429 0.01 -7.99 0.25
CA TYR A 429 -0.40 -8.60 1.52
C TYR A 429 -0.40 -7.56 2.65
N TRP A 430 0.71 -6.84 2.84
CA TRP A 430 0.78 -5.83 3.90
C TRP A 430 -0.16 -4.65 3.66
N GLN A 431 -0.43 -4.30 2.41
CA GLN A 431 -1.43 -3.28 2.09
C GLN A 431 -2.85 -3.70 2.52
N LEU A 432 -3.21 -4.97 2.35
CA LEU A 432 -4.50 -5.50 2.83
C LEU A 432 -4.55 -5.47 4.36
N GLN A 433 -3.48 -5.87 5.04
CA GLN A 433 -3.41 -5.80 6.50
C GLN A 433 -3.50 -4.36 7.01
N PHE A 434 -2.81 -3.42 6.35
CA PHE A 434 -2.89 -1.99 6.63
C PHE A 434 -4.33 -1.46 6.52
N ASN A 435 -5.06 -1.85 5.47
CA ASN A 435 -6.46 -1.48 5.32
C ASN A 435 -7.34 -2.00 6.48
N ASN A 436 -7.11 -3.25 6.91
CA ASN A 436 -7.83 -3.84 8.04
C ASN A 436 -7.53 -3.12 9.36
N VAL A 437 -6.25 -2.81 9.60
CA VAL A 437 -5.80 -2.08 10.81
C VAL A 437 -6.41 -0.68 10.84
N ILE A 438 -6.42 0.04 9.71
CA ILE A 438 -7.04 1.37 9.64
C ILE A 438 -8.55 1.29 9.89
N ALA A 439 -9.25 0.31 9.30
CA ALA A 439 -10.68 0.13 9.53
C ALA A 439 -11.00 -0.10 11.02
N PHE A 440 -10.16 -0.89 11.70
CA PHE A 440 -10.25 -1.10 13.14
C PHE A 440 -9.99 0.19 13.94
N THR A 441 -8.98 0.98 13.56
CA THR A 441 -8.71 2.29 14.20
C THR A 441 -9.88 3.26 14.05
N VAL A 442 -10.50 3.32 12.87
CA VAL A 442 -11.71 4.12 12.64
C VAL A 442 -12.84 3.67 13.56
N PHE A 443 -13.05 2.35 13.70
CA PHE A 443 -14.07 1.80 14.61
C PHE A 443 -13.81 2.22 16.06
N LEU A 444 -12.57 2.11 16.55
CA LEU A 444 -12.19 2.53 17.90
C LEU A 444 -12.39 4.04 18.11
N ALA A 445 -12.03 4.86 17.12
CA ALA A 445 -12.22 6.31 17.19
C ALA A 445 -13.71 6.69 17.29
N TRP A 446 -14.58 6.00 16.56
CA TRP A 446 -16.03 6.21 16.65
C TRP A 446 -16.63 5.79 17.98
N ILE A 447 -16.13 4.73 18.62
CA ILE A 447 -16.56 4.34 19.97
C ILE A 447 -16.24 5.45 20.96
N LYS A 448 -15.01 5.99 20.90
CA LYS A 448 -14.60 7.09 21.77
C LYS A 448 -15.38 8.38 21.52
N ALA A 449 -15.83 8.65 20.29
CA ALA A 449 -16.65 9.83 20.01
C ALA A 449 -18.05 9.79 20.67
N ASN A 450 -18.59 8.58 20.91
CA ASN A 450 -19.96 8.37 21.38
C ASN A 450 -20.09 8.13 22.89
N LEU A 451 -18.99 7.91 23.59
CA LEU A 451 -18.93 7.59 25.02
C LEU A 451 -18.14 8.66 25.77
#